data_AF-A0A2E2EE39-F1
#
_entry.id   AF-A0A2E2EE39-F1
#
_cell.length_a   1.000
_cell.length_b   1.000
_cell.length_c   1.000
_cell.angle_alpha   90.00
_cell.angle_beta   90.00
_cell.angle_gamma   90.00
#
_symmetry.space_group_name_H-M   'P 1'
#
loop_
_entity.id
_entity.type
_entity.pdbx_description
1 polymer ?
#
loop_
_entity_poly.entity_id
_entity_poly.type
_entity_poly.pdbx_seq_one_letter_code
_entity_poly.pdbx_strand_id
1 'polypeptide(L)'
;MNYLYVLVFVGLWFLFFHLLELKNIMTQIRLKPRNNYQDFVNYIALGRLSQNVPSYYFYSLVVEKLIIFKQKFGIDVKSSLREIRVAAMKDSQMRKKTKEELSGLFFQYLLMAAFTWVFLINTQLTLNISFSLVKISLLLIWQVVGIVMAIVGNKIAFHSCFACFNTYFKALYIFRSLLNISRPISEVLLESNISQLRDHKALYFIKKRTQLLVTHIKTYGSLSPEEFDQLVIELWDVYDIQHRRYKSYLTVLKFVLLFIFVFPSFLFGIFLSLNELVI
;
A
#
# COMPACT_ATOMS: atom_id res chain seq x y z
N MET A 1 14.01 44.95 -9.19
CA MET A 1 14.21 43.53 -9.53
C MET A 1 13.85 42.59 -8.36
N ASN A 2 12.61 42.64 -7.83
CA ASN A 2 12.18 41.74 -6.74
C ASN A 2 10.81 41.08 -6.97
N TYR A 3 9.96 41.64 -7.84
CA TYR A 3 8.62 41.10 -8.08
C TYR A 3 8.63 39.74 -8.78
N LEU A 4 9.60 39.47 -9.66
CA LEU A 4 9.70 38.19 -10.35
C LEU A 4 10.06 37.04 -9.39
N TYR A 5 10.98 37.27 -8.45
CA TYR A 5 11.34 36.28 -7.43
C TYR A 5 10.21 36.02 -6.44
N VAL A 6 9.49 37.08 -6.03
CA VAL A 6 8.28 36.92 -5.20
C VAL A 6 7.21 36.15 -5.97
N LEU A 7 7.02 36.41 -7.27
CA LEU A 7 6.08 35.66 -8.12
C LEU A 7 6.47 34.19 -8.27
N VAL A 8 7.74 33.88 -8.46
CA VAL A 8 8.23 32.49 -8.55
C VAL A 8 8.13 31.79 -7.21
N PHE A 9 8.45 32.47 -6.10
CA PHE A 9 8.32 31.90 -4.76
C PHE A 9 6.87 31.66 -4.38
N VAL A 10 5.98 32.63 -4.63
CA VAL A 10 4.53 32.49 -4.42
C VAL A 10 3.97 31.42 -5.37
N GLY A 11 4.46 31.34 -6.61
CA GLY A 11 4.08 30.31 -7.58
C GLY A 11 4.51 28.90 -7.16
N LEU A 12 5.73 28.74 -6.63
CA LEU A 12 6.21 27.48 -6.06
C LEU A 12 5.49 27.13 -4.76
N TRP A 13 5.19 28.12 -3.92
CA TRP A 13 4.40 27.95 -2.71
C TRP A 13 2.97 27.53 -3.02
N PHE A 14 2.37 28.14 -4.05
CA PHE A 14 1.03 27.81 -4.55
C PHE A 14 1.04 26.44 -5.22
N LEU A 15 2.04 26.09 -6.02
CA LEU A 15 2.23 24.74 -6.56
C LEU A 15 2.42 23.71 -5.45
N PHE A 16 3.15 24.05 -4.38
CA PHE A 16 3.31 23.19 -3.21
C PHE A 16 1.99 23.00 -2.45
N PHE A 17 1.24 24.08 -2.23
CA PHE A 17 -0.10 24.02 -1.63
C PHE A 17 -1.08 23.27 -2.51
N HIS A 18 -1.00 23.44 -3.82
CA HIS A 18 -1.86 22.77 -4.79
C HIS A 18 -1.42 21.33 -5.04
N LEU A 19 -0.16 20.96 -4.78
CA LEU A 19 0.32 19.58 -4.68
C LEU A 19 -0.14 18.91 -3.38
N LEU A 20 -0.18 19.66 -2.27
CA LEU A 20 -0.82 19.25 -1.01
C LEU A 20 -2.34 19.11 -1.18
N GLU A 21 -2.98 19.99 -1.94
CA GLU A 21 -4.37 19.84 -2.33
C GLU A 21 -4.55 18.74 -3.36
N LEU A 22 -3.63 18.49 -4.29
CA LEU A 22 -3.64 17.30 -5.15
C LEU A 22 -3.40 16.02 -4.36
N LYS A 23 -2.76 16.08 -3.19
CA LYS A 23 -2.74 14.97 -2.22
C LYS A 23 -4.13 14.80 -1.60
N ASN A 24 -4.84 15.89 -1.28
CA ASN A 24 -6.23 15.87 -0.82
C ASN A 24 -7.23 15.44 -1.93
N ILE A 25 -6.99 15.85 -3.18
CA ILE A 25 -7.78 15.58 -4.36
C ILE A 25 -7.44 14.18 -4.89
N MET A 26 -6.21 13.67 -4.78
CA MET A 26 -5.90 12.24 -4.99
C MET A 26 -6.48 11.37 -3.88
N THR A 27 -6.67 11.89 -2.66
CA THR A 27 -7.52 11.22 -1.68
C THR A 27 -9.02 11.33 -1.98
N GLN A 28 -9.48 12.30 -2.78
CA GLN A 28 -10.88 12.45 -3.19
C GLN A 28 -11.22 11.79 -4.56
N ILE A 29 -10.27 11.68 -5.50
CA ILE A 29 -10.44 11.09 -6.85
C ILE A 29 -10.48 9.56 -6.80
N ARG A 30 -10.22 8.94 -5.64
CA ARG A 30 -10.75 7.61 -5.35
C ARG A 30 -12.20 7.74 -4.89
N LEU A 31 -13.13 7.74 -5.85
CA LEU A 31 -14.46 7.16 -5.70
C LEU A 31 -14.35 5.64 -5.48
N LYS A 32 -13.62 5.26 -4.43
CA LYS A 32 -13.65 3.93 -3.82
C LYS A 32 -14.14 4.20 -2.41
N PRO A 33 -15.18 3.48 -1.96
CA PRO A 33 -15.91 3.85 -0.75
C PRO A 33 -14.92 4.04 0.39
N ARG A 34 -15.12 5.15 1.13
CA ARG A 34 -14.28 5.60 2.23
C ARG A 34 -14.00 4.39 3.11
N ASN A 35 -12.78 3.83 3.01
CA ASN A 35 -12.34 2.65 3.75
C ASN A 35 -12.26 3.05 5.23
N ASN A 36 -13.41 3.16 5.88
CA ASN A 36 -13.52 3.62 7.24
C ASN A 36 -13.36 2.40 8.13
N TYR A 37 -12.08 2.07 8.37
CA TYR A 37 -11.67 0.99 9.25
C TYR A 37 -12.43 1.03 10.60
N GLN A 38 -12.66 2.23 11.13
CA GLN A 38 -13.39 2.39 12.39
C GLN A 38 -14.83 1.92 12.27
N ASP A 39 -15.55 2.30 11.21
CA ASP A 39 -16.92 1.85 10.95
C ASP A 39 -16.98 0.34 10.76
N PHE A 40 -16.01 -0.24 10.03
CA PHE A 40 -15.91 -1.69 9.83
C PHE A 40 -15.67 -2.45 11.14
N VAL A 41 -14.74 -1.98 11.98
CA VAL A 41 -14.46 -2.61 13.28
C VAL A 41 -15.64 -2.45 14.23
N ASN A 42 -16.27 -1.27 14.27
CA ASN A 42 -17.46 -1.01 15.07
C ASN A 42 -18.62 -1.90 14.61
N TYR A 43 -18.81 -2.05 13.31
CA TYR A 43 -19.82 -2.94 12.73
C TYR A 43 -19.64 -4.38 13.20
N ILE A 44 -18.41 -4.92 13.12
CA ILE A 44 -18.12 -6.27 13.63
C ILE A 44 -18.33 -6.36 15.15
N ALA A 45 -17.90 -5.34 15.90
CA ALA A 45 -18.00 -5.31 17.35
C ALA A 45 -19.47 -5.28 17.85
N LEU A 46 -20.35 -4.59 17.13
CA LEU A 46 -21.78 -4.51 17.47
C LEU A 46 -22.50 -5.85 17.28
N GLY A 47 -21.95 -6.78 16.49
CA GLY A 47 -22.54 -8.11 16.25
C GLY A 47 -23.87 -8.09 15.49
N ARG A 48 -24.36 -6.90 15.11
CA ARG A 48 -25.58 -6.70 14.32
C ARG A 48 -25.24 -6.88 12.84
N LEU A 49 -25.37 -8.12 12.36
CA LEU A 49 -25.06 -8.53 10.99
C LEU A 49 -26.14 -8.05 10.01
N SER A 50 -26.21 -6.73 9.78
CA SER A 50 -27.07 -6.15 8.74
C SER A 50 -26.43 -6.33 7.36
N GLN A 51 -27.23 -6.29 6.29
CA GLN A 51 -26.74 -6.49 4.91
C GLN A 51 -25.78 -5.38 4.43
N ASN A 52 -25.78 -4.21 5.08
CA ASN A 52 -24.93 -3.08 4.71
C ASN A 52 -23.59 -3.14 5.43
N VAL A 53 -22.67 -3.98 4.95
CA VAL A 53 -21.31 -4.08 5.48
C VAL A 53 -20.49 -2.84 5.06
N PRO A 54 -19.87 -2.10 6.00
CA PRO A 54 -18.96 -1.02 5.65
C PRO A 54 -17.80 -1.55 4.80
N SER A 55 -17.48 -0.84 3.72
CA SER A 55 -16.39 -1.26 2.83
C SER A 55 -15.04 -1.13 3.51
N TYR A 56 -14.31 -2.26 3.61
CA TYR A 56 -12.92 -2.26 4.04
C TYR A 56 -12.12 -3.33 3.29
N TYR A 57 -11.46 -2.91 2.22
CA TYR A 57 -10.64 -3.77 1.36
C TYR A 57 -11.33 -5.09 0.97
N PHE A 58 -10.65 -6.22 1.12
CA PHE A 58 -11.20 -7.54 0.86
C PHE A 58 -11.93 -8.12 2.08
N TYR A 59 -11.73 -7.54 3.27
CA TYR A 59 -12.38 -8.00 4.50
C TYR A 59 -13.89 -7.84 4.42
N SER A 60 -14.40 -6.77 3.80
CA SER A 60 -15.85 -6.62 3.58
C SER A 60 -16.41 -7.76 2.75
N LEU A 61 -15.74 -8.17 1.68
CA LEU A 61 -16.17 -9.31 0.86
C LEU A 61 -16.18 -10.63 1.63
N VAL A 62 -15.23 -10.84 2.55
CA VAL A 62 -15.21 -12.01 3.42
C VAL A 62 -16.39 -11.94 4.40
N VAL A 63 -16.57 -10.81 5.08
CA VAL A 63 -17.66 -10.60 6.05
C VAL A 63 -19.04 -10.74 5.40
N GLU A 64 -19.26 -10.13 4.24
CA GLU A 64 -20.49 -10.28 3.45
C GLU A 64 -20.79 -11.75 3.16
N LYS A 65 -19.80 -12.51 2.67
CA LYS A 65 -19.95 -13.96 2.46
C LYS A 65 -20.29 -14.71 3.75
N LEU A 66 -19.63 -14.38 4.87
CA LEU A 66 -19.93 -15.00 6.16
C LEU A 66 -21.35 -14.70 6.63
N ILE A 67 -21.86 -13.48 6.41
CA ILE A 67 -23.23 -13.11 6.74
C ILE A 67 -24.23 -13.90 5.89
N ILE A 68 -23.97 -14.00 4.58
CA ILE A 68 -24.78 -14.82 3.67
C ILE A 68 -24.80 -16.27 4.15
N PHE A 69 -23.65 -16.82 4.54
CA PHE A 69 -23.58 -18.19 5.05
C PHE A 69 -24.29 -18.37 6.39
N LYS A 70 -24.21 -17.38 7.29
CA LYS A 70 -25.00 -17.39 8.54
C LYS A 70 -26.49 -17.39 8.25
N GLN A 71 -26.97 -16.53 7.35
CA GLN A 71 -28.38 -16.42 7.01
C GLN A 71 -28.90 -17.70 6.34
N LYS A 72 -28.09 -18.30 5.45
CA LYS A 72 -28.47 -19.48 4.68
C LYS A 72 -28.36 -20.78 5.47
N PHE A 73 -27.38 -20.90 6.37
CA PHE A 73 -27.01 -22.17 7.00
C PHE A 73 -26.98 -22.14 8.54
N GLY A 74 -27.24 -21.00 9.19
CA GLY A 74 -27.32 -20.91 10.65
C GLY A 74 -25.99 -20.98 11.39
N ILE A 75 -24.87 -20.68 10.73
CA ILE A 75 -23.51 -20.88 11.26
C ILE A 75 -23.16 -19.87 12.34
N ASP A 76 -22.45 -20.32 13.37
CA ASP A 76 -21.76 -19.40 14.26
C ASP A 76 -20.53 -18.79 13.59
N VAL A 77 -20.66 -17.54 13.17
CA VAL A 77 -19.57 -16.74 12.56
C VAL A 77 -18.83 -15.87 13.58
N LYS A 78 -19.20 -15.90 14.86
CA LYS A 78 -18.61 -15.00 15.87
C LYS A 78 -17.10 -15.14 15.98
N SER A 79 -16.57 -16.37 15.96
CA SER A 79 -15.13 -16.65 16.01
C SER A 79 -14.41 -16.11 14.79
N SER A 80 -14.88 -16.42 13.57
CA SER A 80 -14.31 -15.92 12.32
C SER A 80 -14.36 -14.40 12.24
N LEU A 81 -15.44 -13.76 12.69
CA LEU A 81 -15.56 -12.30 12.73
C LEU A 81 -14.59 -11.66 13.74
N ARG A 82 -14.39 -12.29 14.91
CA ARG A 82 -13.40 -11.82 15.89
C ARG A 82 -11.99 -11.87 15.32
N GLU A 83 -11.64 -12.94 14.61
CA GLU A 83 -10.35 -13.06 13.92
C GLU A 83 -10.21 -12.02 12.81
N ILE A 84 -11.23 -11.83 11.96
CA ILE A 84 -11.24 -10.81 10.91
C ILE A 84 -11.10 -9.41 11.49
N ARG A 85 -11.69 -9.15 12.67
CA ARG A 85 -11.49 -7.88 13.38
C ARG A 85 -10.02 -7.71 13.75
N VAL A 86 -9.42 -8.67 14.45
CA VAL A 86 -8.00 -8.61 14.86
C VAL A 86 -7.08 -8.44 13.63
N ALA A 87 -7.37 -9.18 12.57
CA ALA A 87 -6.72 -9.09 11.27
C ALA A 87 -6.80 -7.68 10.67
N ALA A 88 -7.99 -7.09 10.63
CA ALA A 88 -8.21 -5.74 10.13
C ALA A 88 -7.51 -4.69 11.01
N MET A 89 -7.47 -4.89 12.33
CA MET A 89 -6.71 -4.03 13.24
C MET A 89 -5.21 -4.06 12.91
N LYS A 90 -4.65 -5.26 12.74
CA LYS A 90 -3.23 -5.45 12.37
C LYS A 90 -2.93 -4.82 11.01
N ASP A 91 -3.76 -5.05 9.98
CA ASP A 91 -3.62 -4.43 8.66
C ASP A 91 -3.67 -2.90 8.74
N SER A 92 -4.62 -2.34 9.50
CA SER A 92 -4.75 -0.90 9.72
C SER A 92 -3.50 -0.27 10.35
N GLN A 93 -2.95 -0.90 11.40
CA GLN A 93 -1.71 -0.46 12.04
C GLN A 93 -0.53 -0.50 11.07
N MET A 94 -0.39 -1.57 10.29
CA MET A 94 0.68 -1.70 9.31
C MET A 94 0.56 -0.68 8.18
N ARG A 95 -0.66 -0.38 7.73
CA ARG A 95 -0.92 0.68 6.74
C ARG A 95 -0.60 2.06 7.27
N LYS A 96 -0.87 2.34 8.55
CA LYS A 96 -0.50 3.61 9.18
C LYS A 96 1.02 3.79 9.13
N LYS A 97 1.78 2.77 9.55
CA LYS A 97 3.24 2.76 9.45
C LYS A 97 3.72 2.95 8.00
N THR A 98 3.13 2.25 7.04
CA THR A 98 3.45 2.42 5.61
C THR A 98 3.17 3.84 5.11
N LYS A 99 2.07 4.47 5.54
CA LYS A 99 1.76 5.87 5.17
C LYS A 99 2.77 6.84 5.78
N GLU A 100 3.20 6.61 7.01
CA GLU A 100 4.23 7.43 7.68
C GLU A 100 5.56 7.35 6.91
N GLU A 101 6.01 6.15 6.56
CA GLU A 101 7.23 5.93 5.76
C GLU A 101 7.14 6.60 4.38
N LEU A 102 6.00 6.45 3.69
CA LEU A 102 5.76 7.08 2.40
C LEU A 102 5.71 8.61 2.50
N SER A 103 5.08 9.16 3.54
CA SER A 103 5.08 10.59 3.80
C SER A 103 6.50 11.09 4.09
N GLY A 104 7.31 10.31 4.81
CA GLY A 104 8.71 10.59 5.05
C GLY A 104 9.53 10.66 3.75
N LEU A 105 9.32 9.71 2.82
CA LEU A 105 9.95 9.71 1.50
C LEU A 105 9.63 10.99 0.73
N PHE A 106 8.34 11.35 0.59
CA PHE A 106 7.93 12.55 -0.13
C PHE A 106 8.43 13.83 0.53
N PHE A 107 8.38 13.90 1.85
CA PHE A 107 8.89 15.05 2.60
C PHE A 107 10.39 15.25 2.40
N GLN A 108 11.18 14.17 2.49
CA GLN A 108 12.64 14.24 2.28
C GLN A 108 12.98 14.63 0.85
N TYR A 109 12.29 14.08 -0.14
CA TYR A 109 12.48 14.44 -1.54
C TYR A 109 12.21 15.93 -1.77
N LEU A 110 11.05 16.41 -1.29
CA LEU A 110 10.65 17.80 -1.43
C LEU A 110 11.62 18.76 -0.73
N LEU A 111 12.04 18.43 0.50
CA LEU A 111 12.99 19.25 1.25
C LEU A 111 14.31 19.40 0.49
N MET A 112 14.82 18.30 -0.08
CA MET A 112 16.06 18.33 -0.86
C MET A 112 15.90 19.07 -2.20
N ALA A 113 14.75 18.93 -2.86
CA ALA A 113 14.43 19.70 -4.05
C ALA A 113 14.36 21.19 -3.72
N ALA A 114 13.67 21.58 -2.64
CA ALA A 114 13.60 22.96 -2.16
C ALA A 114 14.98 23.52 -1.85
N PHE A 115 15.84 22.74 -1.18
CA PHE A 115 17.23 23.13 -0.91
C PHE A 115 18.01 23.40 -2.20
N THR A 116 17.85 22.54 -3.22
CA THR A 116 18.47 22.72 -4.54
C THR A 116 18.02 24.04 -5.20
N TRP A 117 16.73 24.36 -5.11
CA TRP A 117 16.19 25.61 -5.64
C TRP A 117 16.69 26.84 -4.88
N VAL A 118 16.70 26.79 -3.55
CA VAL A 118 17.25 27.87 -2.71
C VAL A 118 18.72 28.11 -3.02
N PHE A 119 19.50 27.04 -3.19
CA PHE A 119 20.90 27.12 -3.61
C PHE A 119 21.03 27.84 -4.95
N LEU A 120 20.31 27.39 -5.99
CA LEU A 120 20.35 28.01 -7.32
C LEU A 120 20.01 29.51 -7.29
N ILE A 121 18.98 29.89 -6.54
CA ILE A 121 18.57 31.31 -6.40
C ILE A 121 19.67 32.10 -5.68
N ASN A 122 20.21 31.56 -4.59
CA ASN A 122 21.27 32.24 -3.83
C ASN A 122 22.54 32.43 -4.67
N THR A 123 22.95 31.41 -5.42
CA THR A 123 24.09 31.49 -6.33
C THR A 123 23.86 32.53 -7.42
N GLN A 124 22.65 32.59 -7.99
CA GLN A 124 22.28 33.60 -8.97
C GLN A 124 22.43 35.03 -8.43
N LEU A 125 21.93 35.28 -7.21
CA LEU A 125 21.97 36.59 -6.56
C LEU A 125 23.40 36.99 -6.15
N THR A 126 24.18 36.03 -5.65
CA THR A 126 25.53 36.30 -5.13
C THR A 126 26.54 36.53 -6.25
N LEU A 127 26.47 35.75 -7.33
CA LEU A 127 27.39 35.86 -8.46
C LEU A 127 26.89 36.80 -9.55
N ASN A 128 25.67 37.34 -9.41
CA ASN A 128 25.00 38.18 -10.41
C ASN A 128 24.93 37.54 -11.80
N ILE A 129 24.71 36.22 -11.83
CA ILE A 129 24.60 35.41 -13.05
C ILE A 129 23.13 35.37 -13.50
N SER A 130 22.88 35.20 -14.80
CA SER A 130 21.52 34.92 -15.31
C SER A 130 21.46 33.52 -15.91
N PHE A 131 20.58 32.67 -15.38
CA PHE A 131 20.36 31.34 -15.95
C PHE A 131 19.32 31.38 -17.07
N SER A 132 19.60 30.71 -18.18
CA SER A 132 18.61 30.52 -19.25
C SER A 132 17.37 29.77 -18.73
N LEU A 133 16.18 30.28 -19.07
CA LEU A 133 14.89 29.68 -18.71
C LEU A 133 14.79 28.21 -19.13
N VAL A 134 15.36 27.83 -20.28
CA VAL A 134 15.35 26.45 -20.77
C VAL A 134 16.03 25.49 -19.80
N LYS A 135 17.18 25.90 -19.23
CA LYS A 135 17.95 25.11 -18.26
C LYS A 135 17.16 24.93 -16.94
N ILE A 136 16.49 26.00 -16.49
CA ILE A 136 15.63 25.98 -15.30
C ILE A 136 14.42 25.06 -15.51
N SER A 137 13.75 25.16 -16.66
CA SER A 137 12.60 24.31 -16.99
C SER A 137 12.99 22.83 -17.05
N LEU A 138 14.16 22.51 -17.60
CA LEU A 138 14.66 21.13 -17.65
C LEU A 138 14.89 20.55 -16.26
N LEU A 139 15.49 21.33 -15.34
CA LEU A 139 15.64 20.95 -13.93
C LEU A 139 14.29 20.69 -13.25
N LEU A 140 13.30 21.55 -13.48
CA LEU A 140 11.97 21.38 -12.92
C LEU A 140 11.28 20.12 -13.45
N ILE A 141 11.33 19.90 -14.77
CA ILE A 141 10.79 18.68 -15.39
C ILE A 141 11.45 17.44 -14.80
N TRP A 142 12.77 17.45 -14.63
CA TRP A 142 13.52 16.33 -14.05
C TRP A 142 13.05 16.00 -12.62
N GLN A 143 12.84 17.02 -11.78
CA GLN A 143 12.32 16.86 -10.43
C GLN A 143 10.88 16.32 -10.41
N VAL A 144 10.03 16.76 -11.35
CA VAL A 144 8.65 16.25 -11.49
C VAL A 144 8.65 14.78 -11.90
N VAL A 145 9.53 14.38 -12.84
CA VAL A 145 9.70 12.97 -13.24
C VAL A 145 10.06 12.10 -12.04
N GLY A 146 10.93 12.57 -11.14
CA GLY A 146 11.26 11.85 -9.91
C GLY A 146 10.05 11.61 -9.00
N ILE A 147 9.16 12.60 -8.84
CA ILE A 147 7.91 12.45 -8.07
C ILE A 147 6.99 11.41 -8.70
N VAL A 148 6.82 11.46 -10.02
CA VAL A 148 6.00 10.48 -10.76
C VAL A 148 6.58 9.06 -10.59
N MET A 149 7.90 8.90 -10.72
CA MET A 149 8.57 7.62 -10.52
C MET A 149 8.39 7.11 -9.09
N ALA A 150 8.42 7.97 -8.07
CA ALA A 150 8.16 7.60 -6.69
C ALA A 150 6.73 7.02 -6.50
N ILE A 151 5.72 7.68 -7.08
CA ILE A 151 4.31 7.25 -7.01
C ILE A 151 4.12 5.90 -7.71
N VAL A 152 4.66 5.75 -8.91
CA VAL A 152 4.54 4.51 -9.71
C VAL A 152 5.31 3.37 -9.06
N GLY A 153 6.56 3.59 -8.67
CA GLY A 153 7.40 2.60 -7.99
C GLY A 153 6.75 2.08 -6.71
N ASN A 154 6.15 2.97 -5.91
CA ASN A 154 5.40 2.59 -4.72
C ASN A 154 4.18 1.70 -5.04
N LYS A 155 3.40 2.03 -6.07
CA LYS A 155 2.24 1.21 -6.49
C LYS A 155 2.66 -0.18 -6.94
N ILE A 156 3.75 -0.28 -7.71
CA ILE A 156 4.31 -1.55 -8.20
C ILE A 156 4.80 -2.38 -7.00
N ALA A 157 5.60 -1.80 -6.12
CA ALA A 157 6.12 -2.48 -4.93
C ALA A 157 4.98 -3.00 -4.04
N PHE A 158 3.94 -2.18 -3.82
CA PHE A 158 2.78 -2.58 -3.02
C PHE A 158 2.05 -3.76 -3.65
N HIS A 159 1.77 -3.69 -4.96
CA HIS A 159 1.06 -4.78 -5.65
C HIS A 159 1.89 -6.07 -5.65
N SER A 160 3.19 -5.98 -5.94
CA SER A 160 4.09 -7.13 -5.98
C SER A 160 4.21 -7.85 -4.63
N CYS A 161 4.16 -7.13 -3.50
CA CYS A 161 4.28 -7.74 -2.18
C CYS A 161 2.96 -8.34 -1.67
N PHE A 162 1.81 -7.73 -1.96
CA PHE A 162 0.55 -8.04 -1.27
C PHE A 162 -0.55 -8.67 -2.15
N ALA A 163 -0.42 -8.70 -3.48
CA ALA A 163 -1.48 -9.22 -4.36
C ALA A 163 -1.84 -10.69 -4.07
N CYS A 164 -0.83 -11.54 -3.89
CA CYS A 164 -1.05 -12.97 -3.62
C CYS A 164 -1.64 -13.22 -2.23
N PHE A 165 -1.19 -12.46 -1.21
CA PHE A 165 -1.66 -12.62 0.16
C PHE A 165 -3.19 -12.49 0.27
N ASN A 166 -3.77 -11.47 -0.37
CA ASN A 166 -5.22 -11.25 -0.36
C ASN A 166 -5.99 -12.47 -0.88
N THR A 167 -5.51 -13.08 -1.96
CA THR A 167 -6.15 -14.25 -2.57
C THR A 167 -6.12 -15.45 -1.62
N TYR A 168 -4.98 -15.71 -0.97
CA TYR A 168 -4.82 -16.79 0.00
C TYR A 168 -5.66 -16.56 1.26
N PHE A 169 -5.62 -15.34 1.81
CA PHE A 169 -6.38 -14.97 2.99
C PHE A 169 -7.89 -15.17 2.76
N LYS A 170 -8.42 -14.64 1.65
CA LYS A 170 -9.82 -14.81 1.29
C LYS A 170 -10.21 -16.29 1.18
N ALA A 171 -9.42 -17.09 0.47
CA ALA A 171 -9.71 -18.49 0.24
C ALA A 171 -9.71 -19.30 1.55
N LEU A 172 -8.69 -19.11 2.40
CA LEU A 172 -8.56 -19.83 3.66
C LEU A 172 -9.69 -19.49 4.65
N TYR A 173 -10.03 -18.21 4.81
CA TYR A 173 -11.11 -17.83 5.72
C TYR A 173 -12.48 -18.33 5.26
N ILE A 174 -12.77 -18.27 3.96
CA ILE A 174 -14.02 -18.83 3.41
C ILE A 174 -14.05 -20.35 3.63
N PHE A 175 -12.94 -21.03 3.37
CA PHE A 175 -12.83 -22.48 3.56
C PHE A 175 -13.08 -22.88 5.01
N ARG A 176 -12.42 -22.22 5.97
CA ARG A 176 -12.62 -22.46 7.41
C ARG A 176 -14.09 -22.36 7.79
N SER A 177 -14.74 -21.28 7.38
CA SER A 177 -16.13 -21.02 7.75
C SER A 177 -17.11 -21.99 7.08
N LEU A 178 -16.78 -22.48 5.88
CA LEU A 178 -17.57 -23.50 5.20
C LEU A 178 -17.39 -24.90 5.80
N LEU A 179 -16.22 -25.24 6.33
CA LEU A 179 -15.98 -26.52 7.00
C LEU A 179 -16.78 -26.69 8.30
N ASN A 180 -17.13 -25.57 8.96
CA ASN A 180 -18.01 -25.60 10.13
C ASN A 180 -19.47 -25.96 9.79
N ILE A 181 -19.81 -25.95 8.50
CA ILE A 181 -21.09 -26.44 7.98
C ILE A 181 -20.81 -27.82 7.44
N SER A 182 -21.56 -28.84 7.85
CA SER A 182 -21.43 -30.22 7.35
C SER A 182 -21.82 -30.37 5.87
N ARG A 183 -21.28 -29.53 4.98
CA ARG A 183 -21.48 -29.57 3.53
C ARG A 183 -20.48 -30.54 2.88
N PRO A 184 -20.84 -31.10 1.71
CA PRO A 184 -19.91 -31.87 0.89
C PRO A 184 -18.61 -31.09 0.62
N ILE A 185 -17.47 -31.73 0.85
CA ILE A 185 -16.13 -31.13 0.70
C ILE A 185 -15.92 -30.59 -0.73
N SER A 186 -16.50 -31.23 -1.74
CA SER A 186 -16.45 -30.78 -3.14
C SER A 186 -17.02 -29.37 -3.33
N GLU A 187 -18.16 -29.07 -2.71
CA GLU A 187 -18.79 -27.75 -2.75
C GLU A 187 -17.98 -26.72 -1.97
N VAL A 188 -17.44 -27.12 -0.81
CA VAL A 188 -16.58 -26.26 0.02
C VAL A 188 -15.31 -25.83 -0.73
N LEU A 189 -14.69 -26.75 -1.47
CA LEU A 189 -13.49 -26.47 -2.27
C LEU A 189 -13.79 -25.54 -3.45
N LEU A 190 -14.96 -25.69 -4.08
CA LEU A 190 -15.39 -24.84 -5.19
C LEU A 190 -15.66 -23.41 -4.70
N GLU A 191 -16.42 -23.24 -3.63
CA GLU A 191 -16.81 -21.92 -3.10
C GLU A 191 -15.64 -21.12 -2.48
N SER A 192 -14.67 -21.83 -1.90
CA SER A 192 -13.48 -21.22 -1.30
C SER A 192 -12.40 -20.83 -2.31
N ASN A 193 -12.43 -21.37 -3.53
CA ASN A 193 -11.38 -21.22 -4.54
C ASN A 193 -9.97 -21.65 -4.07
N ILE A 194 -9.87 -22.52 -3.06
CA ILE A 194 -8.57 -23.02 -2.56
C ILE A 194 -7.79 -23.77 -3.64
N SER A 195 -8.49 -24.51 -4.50
CA SER A 195 -7.87 -25.24 -5.62
C SER A 195 -7.27 -24.31 -6.67
N GLN A 196 -7.72 -23.05 -6.75
CA GLN A 196 -7.30 -22.06 -7.74
C GLN A 196 -6.17 -21.15 -7.23
N LEU A 197 -5.58 -21.44 -6.06
CA LEU A 197 -4.50 -20.65 -5.49
C LEU A 197 -3.25 -20.69 -6.39
N ARG A 198 -2.87 -19.51 -6.90
CA ARG A 198 -1.67 -19.32 -7.73
C ARG A 198 -0.41 -19.66 -6.94
N ASP A 199 0.55 -20.26 -7.63
CA ASP A 199 1.88 -20.49 -7.07
C ASP A 199 2.61 -19.17 -6.86
N HIS A 200 3.16 -18.99 -5.65
CA HIS A 200 3.97 -17.85 -5.31
C HIS A 200 5.06 -18.29 -4.33
N LYS A 201 6.32 -17.91 -4.61
CA LYS A 201 7.50 -18.38 -3.85
C LYS A 201 7.34 -18.20 -2.34
N ALA A 202 6.78 -17.07 -1.90
CA ALA A 202 6.60 -16.78 -0.49
C ALA A 202 5.44 -17.54 0.19
N LEU A 203 4.50 -18.08 -0.59
CA LEU A 203 3.31 -18.78 -0.09
C LEU A 203 3.33 -20.27 -0.45
N TYR A 204 4.44 -20.77 -1.00
CA TYR A 204 4.60 -22.16 -1.43
C TYR A 204 4.30 -23.15 -0.30
N PHE A 205 4.88 -22.93 0.89
CA PHE A 205 4.65 -23.78 2.05
C PHE A 205 3.19 -23.75 2.52
N ILE A 206 2.56 -22.56 2.53
CA ILE A 206 1.13 -22.40 2.86
C ILE A 206 0.28 -23.19 1.87
N LYS A 207 0.55 -23.07 0.56
CA LYS A 207 -0.17 -23.82 -0.47
C LYS A 207 -0.03 -25.32 -0.27
N LYS A 208 1.20 -25.81 -0.08
CA LYS A 208 1.48 -27.24 0.12
C LYS A 208 0.77 -27.78 1.37
N ARG A 209 0.84 -27.07 2.50
CA ARG A 209 0.09 -27.43 3.73
C ARG A 209 -1.41 -27.42 3.50
N THR A 210 -1.93 -26.40 2.83
CA THR A 210 -3.37 -26.31 2.49
C THR A 210 -3.80 -27.52 1.64
N GLN A 211 -3.01 -27.92 0.64
CA GLN A 211 -3.30 -29.08 -0.18
C GLN A 211 -3.27 -30.38 0.63
N LEU A 212 -2.32 -30.53 1.55
CA LEU A 212 -2.27 -31.69 2.46
C LEU A 212 -3.51 -31.74 3.36
N LEU A 213 -3.92 -30.62 3.94
CA LEU A 213 -5.15 -30.53 4.74
C LEU A 213 -6.38 -30.90 3.91
N VAL A 214 -6.48 -30.38 2.68
CA VAL A 214 -7.59 -30.72 1.78
C VAL A 214 -7.63 -32.22 1.47
N THR A 215 -6.49 -32.85 1.23
CA THR A 215 -6.41 -34.31 1.00
C THR A 215 -6.79 -35.08 2.26
N HIS A 216 -6.30 -34.65 3.43
CA HIS A 216 -6.65 -35.28 4.71
C HIS A 216 -8.16 -35.24 4.97
N ILE A 217 -8.79 -34.08 4.78
CA ILE A 217 -10.24 -33.92 4.95
C ILE A 217 -11.00 -34.83 3.97
N LYS A 218 -10.54 -34.96 2.71
CA LYS A 218 -11.17 -35.88 1.74
C LYS A 218 -11.08 -37.34 2.16
N THR A 219 -9.97 -37.75 2.77
CA THR A 219 -9.73 -39.15 3.16
C THR A 219 -10.40 -39.52 4.48
N TYR A 220 -10.31 -38.65 5.49
CA TYR A 220 -10.72 -38.96 6.86
C TYR A 220 -12.01 -38.24 7.29
N GLY A 221 -12.49 -37.27 6.52
CA GLY A 221 -13.74 -36.55 6.81
C GLY A 221 -13.67 -35.53 7.95
N SER A 222 -12.51 -35.39 8.62
CA SER A 222 -12.32 -34.45 9.73
C SER A 222 -11.05 -33.62 9.59
N LEU A 223 -11.07 -32.44 10.22
CA LEU A 223 -9.96 -31.50 10.31
C LEU A 223 -9.72 -31.17 11.78
N SER A 224 -8.47 -31.22 12.23
CA SER A 224 -8.11 -30.63 13.52
C SER A 224 -8.20 -29.10 13.41
N PRO A 225 -8.99 -28.42 14.27
CA PRO A 225 -9.05 -26.96 14.28
C PRO A 225 -7.67 -26.35 14.59
N GLU A 226 -6.83 -27.03 15.39
CA GLU A 226 -5.49 -26.56 15.72
C GLU A 226 -4.57 -26.47 14.49
N GLU A 227 -4.64 -27.45 13.58
CA GLU A 227 -3.84 -27.43 12.35
C GLU A 227 -4.21 -26.26 11.44
N PHE A 228 -5.50 -25.91 11.39
CA PHE A 228 -5.97 -24.77 10.62
C PHE A 228 -5.54 -23.44 11.25
N ASP A 229 -5.63 -23.32 12.57
CA ASP A 229 -5.18 -22.14 13.30
C ASP A 229 -3.68 -21.90 13.10
N GLN A 230 -2.88 -22.97 13.11
CA GLN A 230 -1.46 -22.87 12.76
C GLN A 230 -1.25 -22.36 11.34
N LEU A 231 -2.01 -22.84 10.35
CA LEU A 231 -1.90 -22.36 8.97
C LEU A 231 -2.24 -20.87 8.84
N VAL A 232 -3.22 -20.38 9.60
CA VAL A 232 -3.57 -18.96 9.66
C VAL A 232 -2.45 -18.14 10.30
N ILE A 233 -1.82 -18.63 11.37
CA ILE A 233 -0.67 -17.99 12.00
C ILE A 233 0.50 -17.87 11.00
N GLU A 234 0.84 -18.96 10.31
CA GLU A 234 1.91 -18.94 9.30
C GLU A 234 1.61 -17.97 8.15
N LEU A 235 0.35 -17.89 7.72
CA LEU A 235 -0.08 -16.91 6.71
C LEU A 235 0.19 -15.47 7.18
N TRP A 236 -0.05 -15.18 8.46
CA TRP A 236 0.28 -13.89 9.06
C TRP A 236 1.79 -13.64 9.19
N ASP A 237 2.58 -14.67 9.44
CA ASP A 237 4.03 -14.54 9.45
C ASP A 237 4.56 -14.19 8.05
N VAL A 238 4.01 -14.82 7.01
CA VAL A 238 4.32 -14.47 5.61
C VAL A 238 3.92 -13.02 5.33
N TYR A 239 2.77 -12.55 5.84
CA TYR A 239 2.37 -11.15 5.71
C TYR A 239 3.39 -10.19 6.33
N ASP A 240 3.85 -10.45 7.54
CA ASP A 240 4.83 -9.61 8.23
C ASP A 240 6.20 -9.65 7.53
N ILE A 241 6.60 -10.80 6.97
CA ILE A 241 7.79 -10.91 6.11
C ILE A 241 7.64 -10.03 4.85
N GLN A 242 6.48 -10.08 4.18
CA GLN A 242 6.24 -9.26 2.99
C GLN A 242 6.20 -7.77 3.32
N HIS A 243 5.68 -7.39 4.48
CA HIS A 243 5.71 -6.00 4.95
C HIS A 243 7.14 -5.51 5.18
N ARG A 244 8.00 -6.33 5.80
CA ARG A 244 9.43 -6.02 5.94
C ARG A 244 10.14 -5.86 4.59
N ARG A 245 9.85 -6.75 3.63
CA ARG A 245 10.37 -6.63 2.26
C ARG A 245 9.91 -5.36 1.58
N TYR A 246 8.63 -5.03 1.68
CA TYR A 246 8.07 -3.78 1.16
C TYR A 246 8.75 -2.54 1.77
N LYS A 247 9.01 -2.54 3.08
CA LYS A 247 9.78 -1.47 3.73
C LYS A 247 11.20 -1.36 3.17
N SER A 248 11.89 -2.49 2.95
CA SER A 248 13.20 -2.50 2.29
C SER A 248 13.14 -1.91 0.87
N TYR A 249 12.12 -2.25 0.08
CA TYR A 249 11.89 -1.63 -1.23
C TYR A 249 11.69 -0.13 -1.15
N LEU A 250 10.95 0.38 -0.16
CA LEU A 250 10.79 1.83 0.03
C LEU A 250 12.13 2.51 0.35
N THR A 251 13.00 1.89 1.15
CA THR A 251 14.34 2.40 1.43
C THR A 251 15.19 2.47 0.15
N VAL A 252 15.19 1.41 -0.65
CA VAL A 252 15.90 1.39 -1.95
C VAL A 252 15.33 2.45 -2.90
N LEU A 253 14.00 2.53 -3.00
CA LEU A 253 13.34 3.53 -3.83
C LEU A 253 13.72 4.95 -3.41
N LYS A 254 13.74 5.24 -2.10
CA LYS A 254 14.19 6.52 -1.56
C LYS A 254 15.63 6.82 -2.00
N PHE A 255 16.54 5.87 -1.85
CA PHE A 255 17.94 6.05 -2.26
C PHE A 255 18.05 6.34 -3.75
N VAL A 256 17.40 5.54 -4.60
CA VAL A 256 17.37 5.71 -6.06
C VAL A 256 16.82 7.09 -6.43
N LEU A 257 15.74 7.54 -5.79
CA LEU A 257 15.14 8.84 -6.07
C LEU A 257 16.08 10.00 -5.74
N LEU A 258 16.72 9.96 -4.58
CA LEU A 258 17.68 10.99 -4.17
C LEU A 258 18.92 10.98 -5.07
N PHE A 259 19.42 9.80 -5.41
CA PHE A 259 20.65 9.66 -6.19
C PHE A 259 20.48 9.99 -7.68
N ILE A 260 19.31 9.71 -8.28
CA ILE A 260 19.07 9.93 -9.71
C ILE A 260 18.43 11.29 -10.00
N PHE A 261 17.54 11.77 -9.12
CA PHE A 261 16.80 13.02 -9.40
C PHE A 261 17.37 14.21 -8.66
N VAL A 262 17.55 14.10 -7.34
CA VAL A 262 17.99 15.22 -6.51
C VAL A 262 19.47 15.52 -6.74
N PHE A 263 20.34 14.53 -6.55
CA PHE A 263 21.79 14.75 -6.60
C PHE A 263 22.29 15.26 -7.96
N PRO A 264 21.85 14.70 -9.11
CA PRO A 264 22.23 15.24 -10.41
C PRO A 264 21.66 16.63 -10.68
N SER A 265 20.47 16.96 -10.15
CA SER A 265 19.93 18.33 -10.25
C SER A 265 20.82 19.33 -9.52
N PHE A 266 21.29 18.96 -8.33
CA PHE A 266 22.20 19.79 -7.54
C PHE A 266 23.55 19.97 -8.25
N LEU A 267 24.16 18.88 -8.73
CA LEU A 267 25.42 18.95 -9.49
C LEU A 267 25.27 19.74 -10.79
N PHE A 268 24.15 19.57 -11.51
CA PHE A 268 23.86 20.35 -12.70
C PHE A 268 23.75 21.83 -12.35
N GLY A 269 23.13 22.19 -11.23
CA GLY A 269 23.09 23.55 -10.74
C GLY A 269 24.46 24.17 -10.47
N ILE A 270 25.37 23.40 -9.87
CA ILE A 270 26.77 23.83 -9.69
C ILE A 270 27.45 24.01 -11.05
N PHE A 271 27.31 23.05 -11.95
CA PHE A 271 27.89 23.10 -13.30
C PHE A 271 27.41 24.32 -14.09
N LEU A 272 26.11 24.63 -14.01
CA LEU A 272 25.57 25.85 -14.62
C LEU A 272 26.20 27.10 -14.03
N SER A 273 26.36 27.15 -12.71
CA SER A 273 26.96 28.30 -12.03
C SER A 273 28.42 28.51 -12.43
N LEU A 274 29.18 27.42 -12.60
CA LEU A 274 30.58 27.48 -13.00
C LEU A 274 30.76 27.91 -14.46
N ASN A 275 29.95 27.40 -15.39
CA ASN A 275 30.09 27.75 -16.81
C ASN A 275 29.78 29.23 -17.08
N GLU A 276 28.82 29.80 -16.37
CA GLU A 276 28.46 31.21 -16.53
C GLU A 276 29.45 32.16 -15.81
N LEU A 277 30.35 31.64 -14.94
CA LEU A 277 31.45 32.42 -14.36
C LEU A 277 32.68 32.52 -15.26
N VAL A 278 32.87 31.53 -16.15
CA VAL A 278 34.06 31.43 -17.01
C VAL A 278 33.90 32.23 -18.31
N ILE A 279 32.67 32.66 -18.62
CA ILE A 279 32.32 33.50 -19.77
C ILE A 279 32.18 34.94 -19.31
#